data_AF-A0A540WGN3-F1
#
_entry.id   AF-A0A540WGN3-F1
#
_cell.length_a   1.000
_cell.length_b   1.000
_cell.length_c   1.000
_cell.angle_alpha   90.00
_cell.angle_beta   90.00
_cell.angle_gamma   90.00
#
_symmetry.space_group_name_H-M   'P 1'
#
loop_
_entity.id
_entity.type
_entity.pdbx_description
1 polymer ?
#
loop_
_entity_poly.entity_id
_entity_poly.type
_entity_poly.pdbx_seq_one_letter_code
_entity_poly.pdbx_strand_id
1 'polypeptide(L)'
;SKDLQALHQQLIALYRANRLFDFEKVVEDNKAILLEGKLTQPAALFELIVKTNLQLRNISQAKSWLLQRKQVEAENATTMYLESSILGLEAKYPEARALLEKVNQTTPMKFHVLSQLILVCEQMRDYSGAAAYL
;
A
#
# COMPACT_ATOMS: atom_id res chain seq x y z
N SER A 1 6.73 -9.95 22.53
CA SER A 1 5.78 -10.92 23.11
C SER A 1 5.49 -11.99 22.07
N LYS A 2 5.27 -13.25 22.48
CA LYS A 2 4.83 -14.33 21.58
C LYS A 2 3.50 -14.00 20.89
N ASP A 3 2.65 -13.21 21.55
CA ASP A 3 1.32 -12.84 21.06
C ASP A 3 1.37 -11.94 19.81
N LEU A 4 2.32 -10.99 19.77
CA LEU A 4 2.52 -10.11 18.61
C LEU A 4 3.02 -10.86 17.37
N GLN A 5 3.85 -11.89 17.57
CA GLN A 5 4.29 -12.75 16.46
C GLN A 5 3.15 -13.62 15.95
N ALA A 6 2.33 -14.18 16.84
CA ALA A 6 1.13 -14.93 16.46
C ALA A 6 0.14 -14.05 15.67
N LEU A 7 -0.11 -12.81 16.13
CA LEU A 7 -0.94 -11.84 15.43
C LEU A 7 -0.40 -11.53 14.03
N HIS A 8 0.90 -11.30 13.89
CA HIS A 8 1.51 -11.06 12.58
C HIS A 8 1.31 -12.25 11.63
N GLN A 9 1.51 -13.48 12.10
CA GLN A 9 1.29 -14.68 11.28
C GLN A 9 -0.19 -14.86 10.91
N GLN A 10 -1.12 -14.56 11.83
CA GLN A 10 -2.56 -14.58 11.55
C GLN A 10 -2.92 -13.58 10.43
N LEU A 11 -2.42 -12.35 10.50
CA LEU A 11 -2.65 -11.33 9.47
C LEU A 11 -2.07 -11.76 8.11
N ILE A 12 -0.85 -12.31 8.07
CA ILE A 12 -0.28 -12.88 6.84
C ILE A 12 -1.17 -13.99 6.27
N ALA A 13 -1.66 -14.91 7.10
CA ALA A 13 -2.53 -16.00 6.67
C ALA A 13 -3.86 -15.49 6.10
N LEU A 14 -4.49 -14.53 6.75
CA LEU A 14 -5.74 -13.92 6.28
C LEU A 14 -5.56 -13.20 4.95
N TYR A 15 -4.48 -12.43 4.79
CA TYR A 15 -4.17 -11.75 3.54
C TYR A 15 -3.93 -12.74 2.40
N ARG A 16 -3.14 -13.80 2.63
CA ARG A 16 -2.87 -14.85 1.63
C ARG A 16 -4.13 -15.61 1.22
N ALA A 17 -5.07 -15.79 2.15
CA ALA A 17 -6.36 -16.41 1.89
C ALA A 17 -7.40 -15.44 1.26
N ASN A 18 -7.01 -14.20 0.96
CA ASN A 18 -7.89 -13.13 0.47
C ASN A 18 -9.11 -12.86 1.38
N ARG A 19 -8.97 -13.13 2.69
CA ARG A 19 -10.01 -12.90 3.70
C ARG A 19 -9.89 -11.48 4.26
N LEU A 20 -10.09 -10.49 3.38
CA LEU A 20 -9.73 -9.09 3.64
C LEU A 20 -10.57 -8.43 4.74
N PHE A 21 -11.87 -8.73 4.84
CA PHE A 21 -12.72 -8.20 5.91
C PHE A 21 -12.37 -8.79 7.29
N ASP A 22 -12.02 -10.09 7.34
CA ASP A 22 -11.53 -10.72 8.57
C ASP A 22 -10.18 -10.12 8.97
N PHE A 23 -9.31 -9.85 7.99
CA PHE A 23 -8.04 -9.14 8.23
C PHE A 23 -8.29 -7.76 8.84
N GLU A 24 -9.15 -6.95 8.22
CA GLU A 24 -9.49 -5.60 8.69
C GLU A 24 -10.03 -5.64 10.13
N LYS A 25 -10.94 -6.57 10.41
CA LYS A 25 -11.48 -6.77 11.75
C LYS A 25 -10.39 -7.09 12.78
N VAL A 26 -9.49 -8.02 12.47
CA VAL A 26 -8.37 -8.37 13.37
C VAL A 26 -7.44 -7.18 13.60
N VAL A 27 -7.18 -6.35 12.58
CA VAL A 27 -6.39 -5.13 12.74
C VAL A 27 -7.07 -4.14 13.67
N GLU A 28 -8.36 -3.88 13.50
CA GLU A 28 -9.08 -2.92 14.34
C GLU A 28 -9.20 -3.43 15.79
N ASP A 29 -9.53 -4.70 15.99
CA ASP A 29 -9.61 -5.34 17.31
C ASP A 29 -8.27 -5.29 18.08
N ASN A 30 -7.13 -5.21 17.37
CA ASN A 30 -5.79 -5.22 17.94
C ASN A 30 -5.02 -3.91 17.74
N LYS A 31 -5.70 -2.82 17.36
CA LYS A 31 -5.08 -1.57 16.91
C LYS A 31 -4.11 -0.96 17.91
N ALA A 32 -4.49 -0.91 19.20
CA ALA A 32 -3.64 -0.37 20.26
C ALA A 32 -2.29 -1.11 20.34
N ILE A 33 -2.34 -2.46 20.29
CA ILE A 33 -1.14 -3.30 20.37
C ILE A 33 -0.30 -3.17 19.09
N LEU A 34 -0.92 -2.96 17.92
CA LEU A 34 -0.20 -2.74 16.66
C LEU A 34 0.54 -1.39 16.62
N LEU A 35 0.00 -0.37 17.29
CA LEU A 35 0.61 0.97 17.34
C LEU A 35 1.68 1.09 18.43
N GLU A 36 1.46 0.49 19.60
CA GLU A 36 2.34 0.62 20.76
C GLU A 36 3.32 -0.56 20.91
N GLY A 37 3.06 -1.66 20.21
CA GLY A 37 3.80 -2.90 20.35
C GLY A 37 5.20 -2.88 19.72
N LYS A 38 6.13 -3.60 20.35
CA LYS A 38 7.47 -3.86 19.78
C LYS A 38 7.39 -4.96 18.71
N LEU A 39 7.06 -4.54 17.49
CA LEU A 39 6.99 -5.41 16.32
C LEU A 39 8.39 -5.72 15.76
N THR A 40 8.61 -6.94 15.28
CA THR A 40 9.90 -7.33 14.67
C THR A 40 10.10 -6.75 13.27
N GLN A 41 9.02 -6.62 12.49
CA GLN A 41 9.05 -6.09 11.12
C GLN A 41 7.86 -5.13 10.90
N PRO A 42 7.83 -3.99 11.61
CA PRO A 42 6.67 -3.09 11.60
C PRO A 42 6.35 -2.57 10.19
N ALA A 43 7.36 -2.23 9.38
CA ALA A 43 7.16 -1.70 8.04
C ALA A 43 6.44 -2.68 7.10
N ALA A 44 6.83 -3.95 7.12
CA ALA A 44 6.22 -4.99 6.29
C ALA A 44 4.78 -5.29 6.73
N LEU A 45 4.51 -5.28 8.04
CA LEU A 45 3.16 -5.44 8.57
C LEU A 45 2.27 -4.25 8.18
N PHE A 46 2.73 -3.01 8.37
CA PHE A 46 1.96 -1.83 7.99
C PHE A 46 1.73 -1.75 6.48
N GLU A 47 2.71 -2.14 5.67
CA GLU A 47 2.51 -2.31 4.23
C GLU A 47 1.35 -3.27 3.91
N LEU A 48 1.29 -4.42 4.59
CA LEU A 48 0.21 -5.40 4.40
C LEU A 48 -1.16 -4.82 4.77
N ILE A 49 -1.22 -4.06 5.86
CA ILE A 49 -2.44 -3.40 6.32
C ILE A 49 -2.88 -2.33 5.31
N VAL A 50 -1.96 -1.50 4.81
CA VAL A 50 -2.25 -0.49 3.78
C VAL A 50 -2.77 -1.17 2.51
N LYS A 51 -2.10 -2.22 2.02
CA LYS A 51 -2.52 -2.98 0.84
C LYS A 51 -3.93 -3.56 0.99
N THR A 52 -4.24 -4.10 2.16
CA THR A 52 -5.58 -4.64 2.45
C THR A 52 -6.65 -3.54 2.39
N ASN A 53 -6.38 -2.39 3.02
CA ASN A 53 -7.31 -1.25 3.00
C ASN A 53 -7.48 -0.66 1.60
N LEU A 54 -6.42 -0.63 0.78
CA LEU A 54 -6.51 -0.24 -0.64
C LEU A 54 -7.42 -1.19 -1.44
N GLN A 55 -7.30 -2.50 -1.23
CA GLN A 55 -8.16 -3.49 -1.89
C GLN A 55 -9.63 -3.39 -1.43
N LEU A 56 -9.86 -3.06 -0.17
CA LEU A 56 -11.19 -2.78 0.39
C LEU A 56 -11.72 -1.38 0.03
N ARG A 57 -10.95 -0.56 -0.68
CA ARG A 57 -11.25 0.87 -0.98
C ARG A 57 -11.47 1.73 0.28
N ASN A 58 -10.92 1.33 1.43
CA ASN A 58 -10.93 2.10 2.66
C ASN A 58 -9.78 3.12 2.67
N ILE A 59 -9.95 4.21 1.91
CA ILE A 59 -8.91 5.24 1.70
C ILE A 59 -8.46 5.88 3.02
N SER A 60 -9.40 6.13 3.94
CA SER A 60 -9.11 6.77 5.23
C SER A 60 -8.15 5.91 6.08
N GLN A 61 -8.43 4.60 6.19
CA GLN A 61 -7.55 3.70 6.92
C GLN A 61 -6.23 3.47 6.20
N ALA A 62 -6.23 3.33 4.87
CA ALA A 62 -5.00 3.20 4.08
C ALA A 62 -4.05 4.38 4.34
N LYS A 63 -4.56 5.61 4.37
CA LYS A 63 -3.79 6.81 4.72
C LYS A 63 -3.24 6.76 6.15
N SER A 64 -4.09 6.45 7.12
CA SER A 64 -3.69 6.38 8.53
C SER A 64 -2.55 5.39 8.75
N TRP A 65 -2.64 4.19 8.18
CA TRP A 65 -1.60 3.16 8.29
C TRP A 65 -0.35 3.48 7.47
N LEU A 66 -0.46 4.17 6.34
CA LEU A 66 0.70 4.64 5.58
C LEU A 66 1.53 5.64 6.40
N LEU A 67 0.89 6.50 7.20
CA LEU A 67 1.60 7.39 8.12
C LEU A 67 2.40 6.60 9.16
N GLN A 68 1.84 5.52 9.72
CA GLN A 68 2.57 4.64 10.65
C GLN A 68 3.77 3.98 9.97
N ARG A 69 3.61 3.51 8.73
CA ARG A 69 4.71 2.97 7.92
C ARG A 69 5.84 3.98 7.74
N LYS A 70 5.51 5.22 7.38
CA LYS A 70 6.48 6.33 7.18
C LYS A 70 7.25 6.71 8.45
N GLN A 71 6.74 6.38 9.64
CA GLN A 71 7.43 6.62 10.91
C GLN A 71 8.47 5.54 11.25
N VAL A 72 8.29 4.31 10.76
CA VAL A 72 9.15 3.16 11.12
C VAL A 72 10.18 2.79 10.06
N GLU A 73 10.03 3.31 8.85
CA GLU A 73 10.97 3.08 7.75
C GLU A 73 11.10 4.34 6.89
N ALA A 74 12.34 4.64 6.49
CA ALA A 74 12.62 5.75 5.58
C ALA A 74 11.85 5.59 4.26
N GLU A 75 11.60 6.71 3.59
CA GLU A 75 10.92 6.70 2.30
C GLU A 75 11.66 5.81 1.29
N ASN A 76 10.91 4.94 0.62
CA ASN A 76 11.41 4.00 -0.37
C ASN A 76 10.35 3.77 -1.46
N ALA A 77 10.72 3.00 -2.50
CA ALA A 77 9.84 2.72 -3.63
C ALA A 77 8.49 2.12 -3.19
N THR A 78 8.47 1.29 -2.14
CA THR A 78 7.23 0.71 -1.61
C THR A 78 6.32 1.78 -0.99
N THR A 79 6.86 2.68 -0.16
CA THR A 79 6.10 3.81 0.39
C THR A 79 5.51 4.67 -0.73
N MET A 80 6.31 5.02 -1.73
CA MET A 80 5.86 5.83 -2.87
C MET A 80 4.75 5.14 -3.68
N TYR A 81 4.86 3.81 -3.87
CA TYR A 81 3.84 3.02 -4.57
C TYR A 81 2.51 2.94 -3.80
N LEU A 82 2.56 2.78 -2.48
CA LEU A 82 1.35 2.79 -1.66
C LEU A 82 0.68 4.16 -1.70
N GLU A 83 1.47 5.23 -1.62
CA GLU A 83 0.97 6.60 -1.70
C GLU A 83 0.37 6.93 -3.08
N SER A 84 1.01 6.51 -4.16
CA SER A 84 0.44 6.68 -5.50
C SER A 84 -0.89 5.95 -5.68
N SER A 85 -1.02 4.75 -5.08
CA SER A 85 -2.28 4.00 -5.09
C SER A 85 -3.40 4.74 -4.35
N ILE A 86 -3.09 5.39 -3.21
CA ILE A 86 -4.04 6.25 -2.50
C ILE A 86 -4.45 7.44 -3.37
N LEU A 87 -3.48 8.13 -3.99
CA LEU A 87 -3.74 9.29 -4.85
C LEU A 87 -4.62 8.91 -6.06
N GLY A 88 -4.38 7.75 -6.67
CA GLY A 88 -5.20 7.22 -7.76
C GLY A 88 -6.66 6.97 -7.34
N LEU A 89 -6.88 6.44 -6.13
CA LEU A 89 -8.24 6.27 -5.58
C LEU A 89 -8.92 7.61 -5.22
N GLU A 90 -8.14 8.66 -4.98
CA GLU A 90 -8.64 10.03 -4.76
C GLU A 90 -8.77 10.86 -6.04
N ALA A 91 -8.57 10.25 -7.21
CA ALA A 91 -8.55 10.92 -8.51
C ALA A 91 -7.48 12.03 -8.66
N LYS A 92 -6.41 11.97 -7.86
CA LYS A 92 -5.22 12.83 -7.95
C LYS A 92 -4.19 12.21 -8.90
N TYR A 93 -4.61 12.06 -10.15
CA TYR A 93 -3.87 11.30 -11.16
C TYR A 93 -2.49 11.90 -11.52
N PRO A 94 -2.32 13.23 -11.67
CA PRO A 94 -0.99 13.80 -11.93
C PRO A 94 0.03 13.47 -10.83
N GLU A 95 -0.38 13.58 -9.56
CA GLU A 95 0.47 13.28 -8.42
C GLU A 95 0.74 11.78 -8.30
N ALA A 96 -0.27 10.93 -8.56
CA ALA A 96 -0.11 9.48 -8.61
C ALA A 96 0.91 9.07 -9.67
N ARG A 97 0.83 9.64 -10.89
CA ARG A 97 1.79 9.39 -11.97
C ARG A 97 3.20 9.79 -11.57
N ALA A 98 3.38 11.00 -11.04
CA ALA A 98 4.70 11.49 -10.64
C ALA A 98 5.38 10.58 -9.61
N LEU A 99 4.63 10.03 -8.65
CA LEU A 99 5.17 9.04 -7.71
C LEU A 99 5.46 7.69 -8.40
N LEU A 100 4.57 7.19 -9.25
CA LEU A 100 4.79 5.93 -9.96
C LEU A 100 6.01 5.99 -10.90
N GLU A 101 6.28 7.15 -11.52
CA GLU A 101 7.48 7.35 -12.34
C GLU A 101 8.75 7.26 -11.48
N LYS A 102 8.76 7.85 -10.28
CA LYS A 102 9.88 7.69 -9.32
C LYS A 102 10.06 6.23 -8.88
N VAL A 103 8.94 5.52 -8.66
CA VAL A 103 8.98 4.07 -8.34
C VAL A 103 9.59 3.29 -9.51
N ASN A 104 9.20 3.56 -10.75
CA ASN A 104 9.74 2.91 -11.94
C ASN A 104 11.22 3.27 -12.18
N GLN A 105 11.65 4.49 -11.87
CA GLN A 105 13.07 4.85 -11.91
C GLN A 105 13.90 4.03 -10.91
N THR A 106 13.34 3.76 -9.72
CA THR A 106 14.03 3.03 -8.64
C THR A 106 13.99 1.51 -8.85
N THR A 107 12.87 1.01 -9.37
CA THR A 107 12.64 -0.41 -9.66
C THR A 107 12.07 -0.58 -11.07
N PRO A 108 12.91 -0.49 -12.11
CA PRO A 108 12.45 -0.46 -13.49
C PRO A 108 11.69 -1.71 -13.93
N MET A 109 10.75 -1.50 -14.86
CA MET A 109 10.09 -2.56 -15.63
C MET A 109 9.29 -3.57 -14.78
N LYS A 110 8.83 -3.15 -13.60
CA LYS A 110 7.90 -3.96 -12.81
C LYS A 110 6.52 -3.86 -13.43
N PHE A 111 6.02 -4.99 -13.94
CA PHE A 111 4.72 -5.10 -14.61
C PHE A 111 3.57 -4.40 -13.86
N HIS A 112 3.47 -4.59 -12.54
CA HIS A 112 2.43 -3.97 -11.73
C HIS A 112 2.56 -2.44 -11.65
N VAL A 113 3.78 -1.89 -11.67
CA VAL A 113 4.03 -0.44 -11.69
C VAL A 113 3.67 0.14 -13.07
N LEU A 114 4.12 -0.52 -14.15
CA LEU A 114 3.80 -0.12 -15.52
C LEU A 114 2.28 -0.14 -15.78
N SER A 115 1.60 -1.20 -15.32
CA SER A 115 0.15 -1.30 -15.42
C SER A 115 -0.57 -0.14 -14.72
N GLN A 116 -0.11 0.28 -13.54
CA GLN A 116 -0.68 1.44 -12.84
C GLN A 116 -0.35 2.76 -13.54
N LEU A 117 0.85 2.92 -14.12
CA LEU A 117 1.20 4.09 -14.92
C LEU A 117 0.29 4.24 -16.14
N ILE A 118 0.02 3.15 -16.85
CA ILE A 118 -0.93 3.09 -17.98
C ILE A 118 -2.32 3.54 -17.50
N LEU A 119 -2.85 2.92 -16.45
CA LEU A 119 -4.16 3.24 -15.91
C LEU A 119 -4.29 4.72 -15.52
N VAL A 120 -3.30 5.28 -14.85
CA VAL A 120 -3.31 6.70 -14.45
C VAL A 120 -3.26 7.61 -15.68
N CYS A 121 -2.47 7.28 -16.70
CA CYS A 121 -2.45 8.01 -17.97
C CYS A 121 -3.82 7.98 -18.66
N GLU A 122 -4.48 6.81 -18.71
CA GLU A 122 -5.81 6.66 -19.27
C GLU A 122 -6.87 7.48 -18.51
N GLN A 123 -6.82 7.53 -17.18
CA GLN A 123 -7.73 8.37 -16.38
C GLN A 123 -7.57 9.86 -16.70
N MET A 124 -6.36 10.29 -17.05
CA MET A 124 -6.07 11.65 -17.50
C MET A 124 -6.34 11.87 -19.01
N ARG A 125 -6.73 10.83 -19.75
CA ARG A 125 -6.85 10.82 -21.22
C ARG A 125 -5.53 11.09 -21.96
N ASP A 126 -4.40 10.81 -21.33
CA ASP A 126 -3.07 10.86 -21.96
C ASP A 126 -2.73 9.50 -22.59
N TYR A 127 -3.36 9.20 -23.73
CA TYR A 127 -3.14 7.94 -24.44
C TYR A 127 -1.72 7.80 -25.01
N SER A 128 -1.08 8.93 -25.35
CA SER A 128 0.33 8.95 -25.76
C SER A 128 1.26 8.53 -24.62
N GLY A 129 1.03 9.06 -23.42
CA GLY A 129 1.77 8.67 -22.21
C GLY A 129 1.51 7.22 -21.84
N ALA A 130 0.27 6.74 -21.94
CA ALA A 130 -0.07 5.34 -21.71
C ALA A 130 0.70 4.40 -22.65
N ALA A 131 0.76 4.72 -23.96
CA ALA A 131 1.46 3.92 -24.95
C ALA A 131 2.99 3.85 -24.72
N ALA A 132 3.58 4.83 -24.04
CA ALA A 132 5.01 4.85 -23.72
C ALA A 132 5.41 3.82 -22.64
N TYR A 133 4.45 3.19 -21.96
CA TYR A 133 4.69 2.18 -20.92
C TYR A 133 4.29 0.75 -21.33
N LEU A 134 3.84 0.55 -22.58
CA LEU A 134 3.58 -0.77 -23.18
C LEU A 134 4.88 -1.41 -23.69
#